data_AF-H1LC19-F1
#
_entry.id   AF-H1LC19-F1
#
_cell.length_a   1.000
_cell.length_b   1.000
_cell.length_c   1.000
_cell.angle_alpha   90.00
_cell.angle_beta   90.00
_cell.angle_gamma   90.00
#
_symmetry.space_group_name_H-M   'P 1'
#
loop_
_entity.id
_entity.type
_entity.pdbx_description
1 polymer ?
#
loop_
_entity_poly.entity_id
_entity_poly.type
_entity_poly.pdbx_seq_one_letter_code
_entity_poly.pdbx_strand_id
1 'polypeptide(L)'
;MPLKRDTVQKEAVHIAIGIRPDGTKEVLNYQVAPTESTGIWTELLGTLIKQGVKDVLLFVADGLVGLDEGLNRHFPKAKRQRCLVHVGRNLMNKVRVKDRKAVISDFKQVHRAANREAAELKLNEF
;
A
#
# COMPACT_ATOMS: atom_id res chain seq x y z
N MET A 1 7.68 9.70 23.34
CA MET A 1 9.15 9.65 23.25
C MET A 1 9.59 10.72 22.26
N PRO A 2 10.38 11.75 22.65
CA PRO A 2 10.77 12.82 21.73
C PRO A 2 11.75 12.27 20.68
N LEU A 3 11.41 12.43 19.40
CA LEU A 3 12.20 11.99 18.23
C LEU A 3 13.29 13.01 17.86
N LYS A 4 14.04 13.54 18.84
CA LYS A 4 15.17 14.43 18.54
C LYS A 4 16.46 13.62 18.64
N ARG A 5 17.00 13.21 17.49
CA ARG A 5 18.31 12.54 17.36
C ARG A 5 19.34 13.52 16.83
N ASP A 6 20.60 13.33 17.20
CA ASP A 6 21.73 14.18 16.80
C ASP A 6 22.14 14.03 15.32
N THR A 7 21.57 13.04 14.61
CA THR A 7 21.82 12.79 13.19
C THR A 7 20.55 12.89 12.36
N VAL A 8 20.66 13.41 11.13
CA VAL A 8 19.56 13.51 10.18
C VAL A 8 19.65 12.33 9.21
N GLN A 9 18.90 11.26 9.48
CA GLN A 9 18.72 10.14 8.55
C GLN A 9 17.27 10.09 8.06
N LYS A 10 17.08 9.66 6.81
CA LYS A 10 15.73 9.44 6.25
C LYS A 10 15.21 8.12 6.78
N GLU A 11 14.15 8.16 7.57
CA GLU A 11 13.45 6.98 8.08
C GLU A 11 12.04 6.92 7.48
N ALA A 12 11.60 5.72 7.11
CA ALA A 12 10.23 5.51 6.68
C ALA A 12 9.32 5.33 7.91
N VAL A 13 8.12 5.91 7.83
CA VAL A 13 7.05 5.66 8.79
C VAL A 13 5.93 4.95 8.06
N HIS A 14 5.63 3.72 8.48
CA HIS A 14 4.52 2.95 7.95
C HIS A 14 3.29 3.21 8.82
N ILE A 15 2.18 3.54 8.18
CA ILE A 15 0.92 3.86 8.86
C ILE A 15 -0.13 2.86 8.37
N ALA A 16 -0.76 2.17 9.32
CA ALA A 16 -1.88 1.29 9.07
C ALA A 16 -3.18 2.06 9.26
N ILE A 17 -3.96 2.20 8.19
CA ILE A 17 -5.28 2.84 8.20
C ILE A 17 -6.33 1.77 7.93
N GLY A 18 -7.28 1.64 8.85
CA GLY A 18 -8.43 0.76 8.72
C GLY A 18 -9.63 1.49 8.12
N ILE A 19 -10.44 0.75 7.37
CA ILE A 19 -11.77 1.20 6.93
C ILE A 19 -12.79 0.23 7.51
N ARG A 20 -13.72 0.75 8.31
CA ARG A 20 -14.79 -0.04 8.93
C ARG A 20 -15.92 -0.33 7.94
N PRO A 21 -16.81 -1.29 8.24
CA PRO A 21 -17.97 -1.59 7.38
C PRO A 21 -18.91 -0.40 7.14
N ASP A 22 -18.94 0.57 8.06
CA ASP A 22 -19.70 1.82 7.94
C ASP A 22 -18.99 2.88 7.05
N GLY A 23 -17.80 2.58 6.53
CA GLY A 23 -17.01 3.47 5.67
C GLY A 23 -16.12 4.46 6.44
N THR A 24 -16.15 4.45 7.78
CA THR A 24 -15.28 5.30 8.60
C THR A 24 -13.82 4.88 8.49
N LYS A 25 -12.91 5.86 8.53
CA LYS A 25 -11.46 5.64 8.43
C LYS A 25 -10.81 5.91 9.78
N GLU A 26 -9.94 5.02 10.21
CA GLU A 26 -9.23 5.15 11.49
C GLU A 26 -7.77 4.79 11.31
N VAL A 27 -6.88 5.54 11.97
CA VAL A 27 -5.47 5.15 12.08
C VAL A 27 -5.40 4.07 13.16
N LEU A 28 -5.03 2.85 12.75
CA LEU A 28 -4.96 1.71 13.65
C LEU A 28 -3.61 1.66 14.36
N ASN A 29 -2.53 1.92 13.62
CA ASN A 29 -1.17 1.90 14.15
C ASN A 29 -0.20 2.65 13.23
N TYR A 30 0.97 2.99 13.75
CA TYR A 30 2.12 3.45 12.98
C TYR A 30 3.39 2.81 13.51
N GLN A 31 4.36 2.57 12.62
CA GLN A 31 5.66 2.04 12.99
C GLN A 31 6.77 2.76 12.24
N VAL A 32 7.78 3.20 12.99
CA VAL A 32 9.01 3.76 12.42
C VAL A 32 9.91 2.60 12.03
N ALA A 33 10.26 2.54 10.74
CA ALA A 33 10.94 1.44 10.11
C ALA A 33 12.16 1.98 9.34
N PRO A 34 13.34 2.04 9.97
CA PRO A 34 14.55 2.50 9.29
C PRO A 34 15.01 1.52 8.19
N THR A 35 14.60 0.26 8.25
CA THR A 35 14.84 -0.76 7.21
C THR A 35 13.55 -1.50 6.87
N GLU A 36 13.33 -1.86 5.61
CA GLU A 36 12.22 -2.75 5.25
C GLU A 36 12.64 -4.19 5.58
N SER A 37 12.04 -4.80 6.61
CA SER A 37 12.30 -6.19 6.98
C SER A 37 11.02 -6.93 7.35
N THR A 38 11.01 -8.25 7.11
CA THR A 38 9.89 -9.13 7.49
C THR A 38 9.55 -9.05 8.99
N GLY A 39 10.55 -8.72 9.83
CA GLY A 39 10.37 -8.52 11.27
C GLY A 39 9.42 -7.36 11.61
N ILE A 40 9.57 -6.23 10.92
CA ILE A 40 8.73 -5.04 11.12
C ILE A 40 7.28 -5.33 10.75
N TRP A 41 7.05 -6.01 9.63
CA TRP A 41 5.69 -6.37 9.22
C TRP A 41 5.03 -7.35 10.19
N THR A 42 5.80 -8.32 10.68
CA THR A 42 5.33 -9.27 11.71
C THR A 42 4.90 -8.54 12.98
N GLU A 43 5.70 -7.57 13.44
CA GLU A 43 5.38 -6.79 14.64
C GLU A 43 4.15 -5.90 14.44
N LEU A 44 4.08 -5.16 13.34
CA LEU A 44 2.95 -4.29 13.00
C LEU A 44 1.66 -5.11 12.93
N LEU A 45 1.64 -6.18 12.12
CA LEU A 45 0.47 -7.02 11.92
C LEU A 45 0.06 -7.76 13.20
N GLY A 46 1.03 -8.25 13.97
CA GLY A 46 0.78 -8.86 15.28
C GLY A 46 0.17 -7.87 16.28
N THR A 47 0.58 -6.61 16.24
CA THR A 47 0.00 -5.56 17.09
C THR A 47 -1.44 -5.26 16.69
N LEU A 48 -1.76 -5.21 15.39
CA LEU A 48 -3.14 -5.04 14.92
C LEU A 48 -4.05 -6.17 15.43
N ILE A 49 -3.59 -7.43 15.39
CA ILE A 49 -4.33 -8.57 15.94
C ILE A 49 -4.56 -8.40 17.44
N LYS A 50 -3.50 -8.02 18.19
CA LYS A 50 -3.61 -7.77 19.64
C LYS A 50 -4.58 -6.64 19.98
N GLN A 51 -4.68 -5.63 19.12
CA GLN A 51 -5.64 -4.52 19.22
C GLN A 51 -7.07 -4.92 18.84
N GLY A 52 -7.29 -6.18 18.43
CA GLY A 52 -8.63 -6.71 18.13
C GLY A 52 -9.04 -6.61 16.67
N VAL A 53 -8.13 -6.25 15.76
CA VAL A 53 -8.39 -6.31 14.31
C VAL A 53 -8.55 -7.77 13.92
N LYS A 54 -9.72 -8.10 13.38
CA LYS A 54 -10.11 -9.44 12.93
C LYS A 54 -10.67 -9.35 11.51
N ASP A 55 -10.63 -10.47 10.79
CA ASP A 55 -11.32 -10.68 9.51
C ASP A 55 -11.13 -9.54 8.49
N VAL A 56 -9.87 -9.23 8.16
CA VAL A 56 -9.57 -8.25 7.11
C VAL A 56 -9.88 -8.85 5.73
N LEU A 57 -10.71 -8.17 4.94
CA LEU A 57 -11.09 -8.61 3.60
C LEU A 57 -10.03 -8.27 2.54
N LEU A 58 -9.41 -7.10 2.66
CA LEU A 58 -8.47 -6.56 1.68
C LEU A 58 -7.38 -5.73 2.36
N PHE A 59 -6.13 -6.06 2.08
CA PHE A 59 -4.98 -5.19 2.33
C PHE A 59 -4.58 -4.47 1.05
N VAL A 60 -4.47 -3.14 1.13
CA VAL A 60 -3.94 -2.30 0.07
C VAL A 60 -2.64 -1.67 0.54
N ALA A 61 -1.53 -2.08 -0.05
CA ALA A 61 -0.20 -1.61 0.32
C ALA A 61 0.63 -1.27 -0.93
N ASP A 62 1.74 -0.56 -0.76
CA ASP A 62 2.75 -0.51 -1.81
C ASP A 62 3.41 -1.89 -1.97
N GLY A 63 4.20 -2.08 -3.02
CA GLY A 63 4.98 -3.31 -3.26
C GLY A 63 6.15 -3.49 -2.29
N LEU A 64 5.87 -3.51 -0.99
CA LEU A 64 6.85 -3.54 0.09
C LEU A 64 7.43 -4.93 0.28
N VAL A 65 8.75 -5.02 0.44
CA VAL A 65 9.46 -6.29 0.58
C VAL A 65 9.08 -6.97 1.90
N GLY A 66 8.75 -8.26 1.85
CA GLY A 66 8.42 -9.08 3.03
C GLY A 66 7.01 -8.88 3.61
N LEU A 67 6.23 -7.90 3.14
CA LEU A 67 4.87 -7.69 3.62
C LEU A 67 3.96 -8.87 3.26
N ASP A 68 4.10 -9.42 2.06
CA ASP A 68 3.29 -10.54 1.58
C ASP A 68 3.41 -11.78 2.47
N GLU A 69 4.63 -12.08 2.93
CA GLU A 69 4.89 -13.18 3.87
C GLU A 69 4.22 -12.91 5.23
N GLY A 70 4.37 -11.68 5.74
CA GLY A 70 3.71 -11.25 6.98
C GLY A 70 2.19 -11.37 6.90
N LEU A 71 1.59 -10.94 5.78
CA LEU A 71 0.15 -11.01 5.55
C LEU A 71 -0.35 -12.44 5.45
N ASN A 72 0.34 -13.32 4.72
CA ASN A 72 -0.05 -14.73 4.63
C ASN A 72 -0.01 -15.42 6.00
N ARG A 73 0.90 -15.00 6.89
CA ARG A 73 1.01 -15.54 8.26
C ARG A 73 -0.08 -15.03 9.20
N HIS A 74 -0.38 -13.73 9.18
CA HIS A 74 -1.26 -13.09 10.17
C HIS A 74 -2.71 -12.95 9.69
N PHE A 75 -2.92 -12.74 8.40
CA PHE A 75 -4.22 -12.53 7.77
C PHE A 75 -4.38 -13.38 6.49
N PRO A 76 -4.32 -14.72 6.58
CA PRO A 76 -4.28 -15.62 5.41
C PRO A 76 -5.51 -15.52 4.49
N LYS A 77 -6.65 -15.09 5.02
CA LYS A 77 -7.91 -14.94 4.26
C LYS A 77 -8.02 -13.60 3.55
N ALA A 78 -7.18 -12.62 3.89
CA ALA A 78 -7.25 -11.29 3.33
C ALA A 78 -6.72 -11.28 1.89
N LYS A 79 -7.47 -10.65 0.98
CA LYS A 79 -6.96 -10.39 -0.36
C LYS A 79 -5.88 -9.33 -0.29
N ARG A 80 -4.94 -9.38 -1.23
CA ARG A 80 -3.84 -8.43 -1.33
C ARG A 80 -3.96 -7.67 -2.64
N GLN A 81 -3.82 -6.35 -2.56
CA GLN A 81 -3.84 -5.47 -3.72
C GLN A 81 -2.73 -4.43 -3.61
N ARG A 82 -2.02 -4.21 -4.72
CA ARG A 82 -1.07 -3.09 -4.81
C ARG A 82 -1.83 -1.77 -4.91
N CYS A 83 -1.38 -0.77 -4.15
CA CYS A 83 -1.97 0.55 -4.12
C CYS A 83 -1.80 1.26 -5.47
N LEU A 84 -2.89 1.43 -6.21
CA LEU A 84 -2.89 2.09 -7.52
C LEU A 84 -2.45 3.56 -7.45
N VAL A 85 -2.64 4.21 -6.30
CA VAL A 85 -2.13 5.58 -6.07
C VAL A 85 -0.60 5.59 -6.06
N HIS A 86 0.04 4.62 -5.40
CA HIS A 86 1.50 4.49 -5.42
C HIS A 86 2.02 4.09 -6.80
N VAL A 87 1.33 3.18 -7.50
CA VAL A 87 1.66 2.85 -8.90
C VAL A 87 1.63 4.09 -9.79
N GLY A 88 0.55 4.88 -9.73
CA GLY A 88 0.43 6.13 -10.49
C GLY A 88 1.54 7.14 -10.16
N ARG A 89 1.89 7.31 -8.87
CA ARG A 89 3.00 8.17 -8.45
C ARG A 89 4.35 7.66 -8.99
N ASN A 90 4.59 6.36 -8.92
CA ASN A 90 5.81 5.74 -9.44
C ASN A 90 5.93 5.93 -10.95
N LEU A 91 4.84 5.77 -11.70
CA LEU A 91 4.79 6.06 -13.14
C LEU A 91 5.16 7.52 -13.43
N MET A 92 4.52 8.49 -12.76
CA MET A 92 4.80 9.92 -12.97
C MET A 92 6.27 10.30 -12.70
N ASN A 93 6.91 9.61 -11.74
CA ASN A 93 8.32 9.84 -11.42
C ASN A 93 9.28 9.33 -12.51
N LYS A 94 8.83 8.42 -13.39
CA LYS A 94 9.61 7.87 -14.51
C LYS A 94 9.30 8.52 -15.85
N VAL A 95 8.28 9.37 -15.91
CA VAL A 95 7.80 10.02 -17.14
C VAL A 95 8.16 11.51 -17.15
N ARG A 96 8.55 12.02 -18.33
CA ARG A 96 8.83 13.45 -18.55
C ARG A 96 7.60 14.29 -18.23
N VAL A 97 7.81 15.47 -17.65
CA VAL A 97 6.71 16.33 -17.15
C VAL A 97 5.64 16.59 -18.21
N LYS A 98 6.05 16.85 -19.47
CA LYS A 98 5.14 17.11 -20.60
C LYS A 98 4.23 15.92 -20.94
N ASP A 99 4.68 14.69 -20.70
CA ASP A 99 3.99 13.46 -21.08
C ASP A 99 3.14 12.87 -19.93
N ARG A 100 3.34 13.36 -18.69
CA ARG A 100 2.64 12.84 -17.48
C ARG A 100 1.12 12.86 -17.60
N LYS A 101 0.56 13.91 -18.22
CA LYS A 101 -0.90 14.05 -18.36
C LYS A 101 -1.49 12.92 -19.22
N ALA A 102 -0.83 12.61 -20.34
CA ALA A 102 -1.25 11.52 -21.22
C ALA A 102 -1.12 10.17 -20.50
N VAL A 103 0.06 9.86 -19.97
CA VAL A 103 0.32 8.58 -19.30
C VAL A 103 -0.61 8.32 -18.12
N ILE A 104 -0.91 9.32 -17.28
CA ILE A 104 -1.86 9.13 -16.17
C ILE A 104 -3.30 9.00 -16.66
N SER A 105 -3.66 9.63 -17.78
CA SER A 105 -4.97 9.44 -18.40
C SER A 105 -5.12 7.98 -18.84
N ASP A 106 -4.12 7.43 -19.51
CA ASP A 106 -4.17 6.05 -20.03
C ASP A 106 -4.13 5.03 -18.90
N PHE A 107 -3.29 5.25 -17.87
CA PHE A 107 -3.29 4.41 -16.67
C PHE A 107 -4.67 4.38 -15.98
N LYS A 108 -5.38 5.51 -15.95
CA LYS A 108 -6.75 5.57 -15.42
C LYS A 108 -7.73 4.75 -16.24
N GLN A 109 -7.56 4.68 -17.56
CA GLN A 109 -8.43 3.86 -18.42
C GLN A 109 -8.29 2.37 -18.05
N VAL A 110 -7.07 1.90 -17.79
CA VAL A 110 -6.81 0.51 -17.37
C VAL A 110 -7.55 0.17 -16.08
N HIS A 111 -7.31 0.93 -15.01
CA HIS A 111 -7.81 0.55 -13.68
C HIS A 111 -9.26 0.99 -13.38
N ARG A 112 -9.89 1.72 -14.31
CA ARG A 112 -11.32 2.08 -14.25
C ARG A 112 -12.17 1.32 -15.27
N ALA A 113 -11.58 0.38 -15.99
CA ALA A 113 -12.31 -0.47 -16.92
C ALA A 113 -13.41 -1.25 -16.18
N ALA A 114 -14.51 -1.53 -16.89
CA ALA A 114 -15.70 -2.15 -16.30
C ALA A 114 -15.48 -3.60 -15.85
N ASN A 115 -14.54 -4.30 -16.48
CA ASN A 115 -14.20 -5.69 -16.19
C ASN A 115 -12.73 -5.96 -16.54
N ARG A 116 -12.32 -7.21 -16.29
CA ARG A 116 -10.94 -7.65 -16.50
C ARG A 116 -10.55 -7.65 -17.98
N GLU A 117 -11.40 -8.14 -18.88
CA GLU A 117 -11.04 -8.21 -20.31
C GLU A 117 -10.80 -6.81 -20.89
N ALA A 118 -11.66 -5.84 -20.54
CA ALA A 118 -11.49 -4.45 -20.95
C ALA A 118 -10.24 -3.80 -20.35
N ALA A 119 -9.88 -4.14 -19.10
CA ALA A 119 -8.66 -3.67 -18.48
C ALA A 119 -7.41 -4.22 -19.20
N GLU A 120 -7.42 -5.50 -19.57
CA GLU A 120 -6.32 -6.15 -20.30
C GLU A 120 -6.15 -5.56 -21.71
N LEU A 121 -7.25 -5.29 -22.43
CA LEU A 121 -7.20 -4.58 -23.70
C LEU A 121 -6.55 -3.20 -23.55
N LYS A 122 -7.01 -2.41 -22.57
CA LYS A 122 -6.46 -1.07 -22.31
C LYS A 122 -5.01 -1.09 -21.86
N LEU A 123 -4.59 -2.15 -21.16
CA LEU A 123 -3.20 -2.34 -20.76
C LEU A 123 -2.31 -2.68 -21.96
N ASN A 124 -2.81 -3.42 -22.94
CA ASN A 124 -2.06 -3.71 -24.18
C ASN A 124 -1.94 -2.49 -25.10
N GLU A 125 -2.86 -1.53 -24.97
CA GLU A 125 -2.84 -0.23 -25.67
C GLU A 125 -1.98 0.84 -24.96
N PHE A 126 -1.52 0.58 -23.73
CA PHE A 126 -0.80 1.51 -22.86
C PHE A 126 0.72 1.52 -23.14
#